data_AF-A0A6G3XVW6-F1
#
_entry.id   AF-A0A6G3XVW6-F1
#
_cell.length_a   1.000
_cell.length_b   1.000
_cell.length_c   1.000
_cell.angle_alpha   90.00
_cell.angle_beta   90.00
_cell.angle_gamma   90.00
#
_symmetry.space_group_name_H-M   'P 1'
#
loop_
_entity.id
_entity.type
_entity.pdbx_description
1 polymer ?
#
loop_
_entity_poly.entity_id
_entity_poly.type
_entity_poly.pdbx_seq_one_letter_code
_entity_poly.pdbx_strand_id
1 'polypeptide(L)'
;VLGSVNYGRDCDSIATMSGAVVGALGGEIPADWAETVAEASRLDLHTPARVLAQVAREVFARDLERRRAHEQAFRALAGER
;
A
#
# COMPACT_ATOMS: atom_id res chain seq x y z
N VAL A 1 9.28 5.31 11.52
CA VAL A 1 10.35 6.10 10.86
C VAL A 1 11.53 6.38 11.78
N LEU A 2 11.37 7.06 12.93
CA LEU A 2 12.50 7.41 13.81
C LEU A 2 13.36 6.21 14.25
N GLY A 3 12.75 5.11 14.68
CA GLY A 3 13.51 3.88 15.01
C GLY A 3 14.25 3.30 13.80
N SER A 4 13.62 3.33 12.63
CA SER A 4 14.17 2.82 11.37
C SER A 4 15.39 3.62 10.90
N VAL A 5 15.33 4.96 10.95
CA VAL A 5 16.45 5.82 10.53
C VAL A 5 17.64 5.73 11.50
N ASN A 6 17.39 5.45 12.78
CA ASN A 6 18.43 5.26 13.80
C ASN A 6 19.01 3.83 13.83
N TYR A 7 18.49 2.91 13.01
CA TYR A 7 18.93 1.51 12.97
C TYR A 7 20.31 1.32 12.31
N GLY A 8 20.72 2.25 11.43
CA GLY A 8 21.94 2.14 10.62
C GLY A 8 21.81 1.18 9.42
N ARG A 9 22.93 1.01 8.69
CA ARG A 9 23.07 0.16 7.48
C ARG A 9 22.26 0.59 6.25
N ASP A 10 20.98 0.22 6.21
CA ASP A 10 20.06 0.39 5.07
C ASP A 10 18.80 1.10 5.57
N CYS A 11 19.05 2.18 6.32
CA CYS A 11 18.04 2.82 7.14
C CYS A 11 17.00 3.57 6.31
N ASP A 12 17.35 3.97 5.09
CA ASP A 12 16.45 4.55 4.08
C ASP A 12 15.44 3.53 3.56
N SER A 13 15.88 2.34 3.15
CA SER A 13 14.97 1.27 2.71
C SER A 13 14.06 0.81 3.84
N ILE A 14 14.61 0.63 5.06
CA ILE A 14 13.83 0.24 6.23
C ILE A 14 12.83 1.34 6.61
N ALA A 15 13.24 2.60 6.62
CA ALA A 15 12.35 3.73 6.93
C ALA A 15 11.23 3.87 5.89
N THR A 16 11.54 3.68 4.61
CA THR A 16 10.56 3.73 3.51
C THR A 16 9.51 2.64 3.66
N MET A 17 9.94 1.38 3.80
CA MET A 17 9.02 0.25 3.91
C MET A 17 8.18 0.31 5.19
N SER A 18 8.81 0.59 6.33
CA SER A 18 8.09 0.73 7.60
C SER A 18 7.14 1.92 7.62
N GLY A 19 7.53 3.05 7.02
CA GLY A 19 6.67 4.22 6.85
C GLY A 19 5.44 3.92 6.00
N ALA A 20 5.61 3.23 4.87
CA ALA A 20 4.51 2.83 4.00
C ALA A 20 3.50 1.91 4.71
N VAL A 21 3.99 0.91 5.46
CA VAL A 21 3.12 0.00 6.23
C VAL A 21 2.36 0.74 7.32
N VAL A 22 3.05 1.56 8.13
CA VAL A 22 2.40 2.33 9.20
C VAL A 22 1.37 3.30 8.63
N GLY A 23 1.69 4.01 7.53
CA GLY A 23 0.76 4.91 6.87
C GLY A 23 -0.49 4.18 6.33
N ALA A 24 -0.32 2.98 5.75
CA ALA A 24 -1.45 2.16 5.29
C ALA A 24 -2.36 1.69 6.42
N LEU A 25 -1.82 1.52 7.63
CA LEU A 25 -2.57 1.18 8.85
C LEU A 25 -3.21 2.40 9.53
N GLY A 26 -3.09 3.60 8.96
CA GLY A 26 -3.66 4.84 9.49
C GLY A 26 -2.75 5.56 10.49
N GLY A 27 -1.45 5.23 10.54
CA GLY A 27 -0.49 5.98 11.33
C GLY A 27 -0.26 7.37 10.76
N GLU A 28 -0.31 8.38 11.63
CA GLU A 28 -0.07 9.77 11.27
C GLU A 28 1.41 10.13 11.37
N ILE A 29 1.88 11.00 10.48
CA ILE A 29 3.19 11.66 10.56
C ILE A 29 2.99 13.15 10.80
N PRO A 30 3.96 13.86 11.40
CA PRO A 30 3.93 15.32 11.48
C PRO A 30 3.76 15.93 10.07
N ALA A 31 2.77 16.81 9.92
CA ALA A 31 2.37 17.34 8.61
C ALA A 31 3.48 18.18 7.95
N ASP A 32 4.26 18.88 8.76
CA ASP A 32 5.43 19.67 8.36
C ASP A 32 6.51 18.82 7.67
N TRP A 33 6.63 17.54 8.02
CA TRP A 33 7.61 16.65 7.41
C TRP A 33 7.26 16.35 5.95
N ALA A 34 6.00 16.04 5.66
CA ALA A 34 5.55 15.73 4.31
C ALA A 34 5.67 16.95 3.38
N GLU A 35 5.29 18.13 3.88
CA GLU A 35 5.41 19.40 3.17
C GLU A 35 6.88 19.71 2.84
N THR A 36 7.76 19.64 3.84
CA THR A 36 9.21 19.88 3.66
C THR A 36 9.80 18.97 2.58
N VAL A 37 9.46 17.68 2.59
CA VAL A 37 9.95 16.71 1.59
C VAL A 37 9.40 17.00 0.20
N ALA A 38 8.10 17.33 0.09
CA ALA A 38 7.46 17.65 -1.18
C ALA A 38 8.09 18.89 -1.83
N GLU A 39 8.31 19.95 -1.05
CA GLU A 39 8.94 21.19 -1.50
C GLU A 39 10.39 20.98 -1.92
N ALA A 40 11.21 20.36 -1.05
CA ALA A 40 12.62 20.12 -1.32
C ALA A 40 12.84 19.21 -2.54
N SER A 41 11.95 18.22 -2.74
CA SER A 41 12.01 17.30 -3.87
C SER A 41 11.34 17.85 -5.13
N ARG A 42 10.53 18.90 -5.02
CA ARG A 42 9.63 19.42 -6.07
C ARG A 42 8.72 18.32 -6.65
N LEU A 43 8.12 17.54 -5.76
CA LEU A 43 7.28 16.40 -6.11
C LEU A 43 5.88 16.51 -5.49
N ASP A 44 4.87 16.12 -6.27
CA ASP A 44 3.54 15.83 -5.75
C ASP A 44 3.53 14.41 -5.16
N LEU A 45 3.44 14.32 -3.83
CA LEU A 45 3.41 13.06 -3.10
C LEU A 45 2.02 12.42 -3.04
N HIS A 46 0.95 13.18 -3.34
CA HIS A 46 -0.42 12.75 -3.09
C HIS A 46 -1.12 12.21 -4.33
N THR A 47 -0.96 12.84 -5.49
CA THR A 47 -1.67 12.40 -6.70
C THR A 47 -1.26 11.00 -7.15
N PRO A 48 0.04 10.66 -7.26
CA PRO A 48 0.46 9.30 -7.60
C PRO A 48 -0.05 8.27 -6.59
N ALA A 49 0.00 8.59 -5.29
CA ALA A 49 -0.48 7.69 -4.23
C ALA A 49 -1.99 7.40 -4.36
N ARG A 50 -2.82 8.41 -4.66
CA ARG A 50 -4.26 8.22 -4.90
C ARG A 50 -4.54 7.33 -6.10
N VAL A 51 -3.81 7.53 -7.20
CA VAL A 51 -3.96 6.72 -8.43
C VAL A 51 -3.55 5.27 -8.15
N LEU A 52 -2.41 5.05 -7.51
CA LEU A 52 -1.95 3.71 -7.14
C LEU A 52 -2.94 2.99 -6.21
N ALA A 53 -3.48 3.71 -5.23
CA ALA A 53 -4.50 3.15 -4.33
C ALA A 53 -5.80 2.80 -5.07
N GLN A 54 -6.20 3.58 -6.08
CA GLN A 54 -7.32 3.23 -6.93
C GLN A 54 -7.05 1.95 -7.72
N VAL A 55 -5.90 1.86 -8.40
CA VAL A 55 -5.51 0.69 -9.18
C VAL A 55 -5.45 -0.56 -8.30
N ALA A 56 -4.90 -0.46 -7.08
CA ALA A 56 -4.85 -1.57 -6.14
C ALA A 56 -6.26 -2.10 -5.78
N ARG A 57 -7.24 -1.21 -5.58
CA ARG A 57 -8.64 -1.60 -5.33
C ARG A 57 -9.27 -2.27 -6.55
N GLU A 58 -8.99 -1.78 -7.75
CA GLU A 58 -9.49 -2.38 -8.99
C GLU A 58 -8.93 -3.80 -9.21
N VAL A 59 -7.63 -3.99 -8.98
CA VAL A 59 -6.98 -5.31 -9.05
C VAL A 59 -7.60 -6.25 -8.03
N PHE A 60 -7.73 -5.82 -6.77
CA PHE A 60 -8.34 -6.62 -5.72
C PHE A 60 -9.77 -7.06 -6.07
N ALA A 61 -10.59 -6.17 -6.62
CA ALA A 61 -11.95 -6.50 -7.04
C ALA A 61 -11.97 -7.58 -8.14
N ARG A 62 -11.12 -7.41 -9.17
CA ARG A 62 -10.99 -8.40 -10.26
C ARG A 62 -10.49 -9.74 -9.76
N ASP A 63 -9.54 -9.76 -8.82
CA ASP A 63 -9.03 -10.98 -8.22
C ASP A 63 -10.10 -11.70 -7.39
N LEU A 64 -10.93 -10.95 -6.66
CA LEU A 64 -12.04 -11.48 -5.90
C LEU A 64 -13.11 -12.10 -6.81
N GLU A 65 -13.43 -11.47 -7.94
CA GLU A 65 -14.33 -12.02 -8.95
C GLU A 65 -13.80 -13.32 -9.54
N ARG A 66 -12.52 -13.35 -9.94
CA ARG A 66 -11.85 -14.55 -10.45
C ARG A 66 -11.85 -15.68 -9.43
N ARG A 67 -11.54 -15.40 -8.17
CA ARG A 67 -11.58 -16.37 -7.08
C ARG A 67 -12.99 -16.96 -6.90
N ARG A 68 -14.02 -16.11 -6.88
CA ARG A 68 -15.42 -16.57 -6.73
C ARG A 68 -15.86 -17.44 -7.91
N ALA A 69 -15.51 -17.08 -9.14
CA ALA A 69 -15.79 -17.88 -10.32
C ALA A 69 -15.11 -19.26 -10.24
N HIS A 70 -13.85 -19.29 -9.80
CA HIS A 70 -13.12 -20.53 -9.56
C HIS A 70 -13.79 -21.40 -8.49
N GLU A 71 -14.18 -20.81 -7.35
CA GLU A 71 -14.87 -21.53 -6.26
C GLU A 71 -16.22 -22.11 -6.72
N GLN A 72 -16.99 -21.37 -7.53
CA GLN A 72 -18.24 -21.86 -8.10
C GLN A 72 -18.02 -23.04 -9.06
N ALA A 73 -17.02 -22.93 -9.94
CA ALA A 73 -16.67 -24.02 -10.85
C ALA A 73 -16.23 -25.27 -10.10
N PHE A 74 -15.42 -25.10 -9.05
CA PHE A 74 -14.97 -26.22 -8.22
C PHE A 74 -16.13 -26.92 -7.50
N ARG A 75 -17.05 -26.16 -6.89
CA ARG A 75 -18.26 -26.71 -6.25
C ARG A 75 -19.14 -27.50 -7.22
N ALA A 76 -19.33 -26.96 -8.43
CA ALA A 76 -20.08 -27.63 -9.48
C ALA A 76 -19.45 -28.99 -9.88
N LEU A 77 -18.11 -29.07 -9.93
CA LEU A 77 -17.39 -30.33 -10.20
C LEU A 77 -17.43 -31.31 -9.02
N ALA A 78 -17.39 -30.80 -7.78
CA ALA A 78 -17.41 -31.62 -6.57
C ALA A 78 -18.79 -32.19 -6.23
N GLY A 79 -19.86 -31.75 -6.93
CA GLY A 79 -21.23 -32.17 -6.64
C GLY A 79 -21.84 -31.52 -5.39
N GLU A 80 -21.16 -30.50 -4.84
CA GLU A 80 -21.63 -29.70 -3.72
C GLU A 80 -22.48 -28.54 -4.28
N ARG A 81 -23.80 -28.64 -4.12
CA ARG A 81 -24.76 -27.67 -4.66
C ARG A 81 -24.99 -26.49 -3.72
#